data_AF-A0A351GIR3-F1
#
_entry.id   AF-A0A351GIR3-F1
#
_cell.length_a   1.000
_cell.length_b   1.000
_cell.length_c   1.000
_cell.angle_alpha   90.00
_cell.angle_beta   90.00
_cell.angle_gamma   90.00
#
_symmetry.space_group_name_H-M   'P 1'
#
loop_
_entity.id
_entity.type
_entity.pdbx_description
1 polymer ?
#
loop_
_entity_poly.entity_id
_entity_poly.type
_entity_poly.pdbx_seq_one_letter_code
_entity_poly.pdbx_strand_id
1 'polypeptide(L)'
;MRRTWIKIRMNKNLSILNLMENDLAAALRIILDQTDQNSYKWQSTKANREVMVRELDKSSATVSRYIDKLREKEILLTFPEYQRGTYLINRRLINFA
;
A
#
# COMPACT_ATOMS: atom_id res chain seq x y z
N MET A 1 4.74 -22.23 15.97
CA MET A 1 3.78 -21.64 15.01
C MET A 1 4.45 -21.49 13.66
N ARG A 2 3.98 -22.19 12.62
CA ARG A 2 4.52 -22.09 11.25
C ARG A 2 3.96 -20.82 10.59
N ARG A 3 4.83 -19.94 10.08
CA ARG A 3 4.42 -18.76 9.27
C ARG A 3 3.86 -19.25 7.94
N THR A 4 2.57 -19.02 7.71
CA THR A 4 1.90 -19.33 6.44
C THR A 4 2.19 -18.20 5.46
N TRP A 5 2.98 -18.47 4.43
CA TRP A 5 3.26 -17.51 3.37
C TRP A 5 2.10 -17.53 2.36
N ILE A 6 1.39 -16.41 2.21
CA ILE A 6 0.40 -16.25 1.14
C ILE A 6 1.17 -15.99 -0.16
N LYS A 7 1.27 -17.00 -1.02
CA LYS A 7 1.76 -16.83 -2.39
C LYS A 7 0.65 -16.16 -3.21
N ILE A 8 0.74 -14.85 -3.38
CA ILE A 8 -0.09 -14.10 -4.33
C ILE A 8 0.34 -14.54 -5.74
N ARG A 9 -0.48 -15.36 -6.40
CA ARG A 9 -0.31 -15.70 -7.82
C ARG A 9 -1.04 -14.64 -8.63
N MET A 10 -0.31 -13.72 -9.26
CA MET A 10 -0.92 -12.73 -10.14
C MET A 10 -1.18 -13.33 -11.52
N ASN A 11 -2.44 -13.23 -11.98
CA ASN A 11 -2.89 -13.68 -13.28
C ASN A 11 -2.17 -12.91 -14.41
N LYS A 12 -1.89 -13.58 -15.54
CA LYS A 12 -1.07 -13.05 -16.67
C LYS A 12 -1.74 -11.91 -17.46
N ASN A 13 -2.99 -11.58 -17.16
CA ASN A 13 -3.72 -10.48 -17.78
C ASN A 13 -3.71 -9.24 -16.86
N LEU A 14 -2.71 -8.37 -17.09
CA LEU A 14 -2.57 -7.00 -16.59
C LEU A 14 -2.86 -6.77 -15.10
N SER A 15 -1.81 -6.95 -14.29
CA SER A 15 -1.74 -6.42 -12.92
C SER A 15 -1.69 -4.89 -12.93
N ILE A 16 -2.44 -4.23 -12.03
CA ILE A 16 -2.36 -2.77 -11.77
C ILE A 16 -0.90 -2.32 -11.48
N LEU A 17 -0.06 -3.22 -10.98
CA LEU A 17 1.37 -2.97 -10.74
C LEU A 17 2.15 -2.71 -12.04
N ASN A 18 1.71 -3.25 -13.18
CA ASN A 18 2.33 -3.00 -14.49
C ASN A 18 1.95 -1.62 -15.06
N LEU A 19 0.93 -0.96 -14.49
CA LEU A 19 0.46 0.37 -14.90
C LEU A 19 0.96 1.50 -13.97
N MET A 20 1.66 1.14 -12.89
CA MET A 20 2.21 2.08 -11.93
C MET A 20 3.71 2.27 -12.23
N GLU A 21 4.19 3.52 -12.15
CA GLU A 21 5.63 3.81 -12.12
C GLU A 21 6.30 2.86 -11.10
N ASN A 22 7.45 2.28 -11.44
CA ASN A 22 8.10 1.21 -10.65
C ASN A 22 8.16 1.55 -9.14
N ASP A 23 8.51 2.79 -8.82
CA ASP A 23 8.60 3.28 -7.44
C ASP A 23 7.23 3.39 -6.73
N LEU A 24 6.15 3.71 -7.45
CA LEU A 24 4.80 3.77 -6.89
C LEU A 24 4.25 2.36 -6.60
N ALA A 25 4.55 1.40 -7.47
CA ALA A 25 4.23 -0.01 -7.26
C ALA A 25 4.99 -0.58 -6.05
N ALA A 26 6.28 -0.24 -5.91
CA ALA A 26 7.08 -0.61 -4.75
C ALA A 26 6.55 0.03 -3.46
N ALA A 27 6.15 1.31 -3.49
CA ALA A 27 5.53 1.98 -2.36
C ALA A 27 4.24 1.28 -1.91
N LEU A 28 3.37 0.91 -2.86
CA LEU A 28 2.16 0.15 -2.57
C LEU A 28 2.49 -1.21 -1.93
N ARG A 29 3.49 -1.92 -2.43
CA ARG A 29 3.91 -3.20 -1.86
C ARG A 29 4.30 -3.07 -0.38
N ILE A 30 5.12 -2.07 -0.05
CA ILE A 30 5.54 -1.83 1.34
C ILE A 30 4.33 -1.51 2.23
N ILE A 31 3.39 -0.70 1.73
CA ILE A 31 2.15 -0.39 2.46
C ILE A 31 1.34 -1.66 2.71
N LEU A 32 1.19 -2.52 1.72
CA LEU A 32 0.48 -3.80 1.86
C LEU A 32 1.15 -4.72 2.89
N ASP A 33 2.48 -4.78 2.91
CA ASP A 33 3.24 -5.57 3.90
C ASP A 33 3.07 -5.03 5.34
N GLN A 34 2.83 -3.72 5.49
CA GLN A 34 2.57 -3.06 6.78
C GLN A 34 1.08 -3.02 7.16
N THR A 35 0.17 -3.43 6.28
CA THR A 35 -1.28 -3.33 6.48
C THR A 35 -1.75 -4.39 7.46
N ASP A 36 -2.63 -4.02 8.40
CA ASP A 36 -3.28 -4.99 9.28
C ASP A 36 -4.19 -5.92 8.47
N GLN A 37 -3.91 -7.22 8.51
CA GLN A 37 -4.58 -8.19 7.63
C GLN A 37 -6.05 -8.44 7.99
N ASN A 38 -6.46 -8.14 9.22
CA ASN A 38 -7.85 -8.36 9.66
C ASN A 38 -8.75 -7.20 9.25
N SER A 39 -8.25 -5.97 9.37
CA SER A 39 -8.99 -4.74 9.14
C SER A 39 -8.72 -4.10 7.78
N TYR A 40 -7.65 -4.52 7.08
CA TYR A 40 -7.14 -3.90 5.86
C TYR A 40 -6.79 -2.42 6.02
N LYS A 41 -6.52 -2.01 7.27
CA LYS A 41 -6.13 -0.64 7.59
C LYS A 41 -4.62 -0.52 7.62
N TRP A 42 -4.12 0.53 7.01
CA TRP A 42 -2.73 0.96 7.11
C TRP A 42 -2.67 2.34 7.75
N GLN A 43 -1.70 2.52 8.65
CA GLN A 43 -1.50 3.80 9.33
C GLN A 43 -0.16 4.41 8.91
N SER A 44 -0.20 5.65 8.44
CA SER A 44 0.95 6.45 8.05
C SER A 44 1.71 7.01 9.26
N THR A 45 2.10 6.15 10.19
CA THR A 45 2.93 6.51 11.34
C THR A 45 4.33 6.92 10.89
N LYS A 46 5.08 7.61 11.76
CA LYS A 46 6.47 7.97 11.51
C LYS A 46 7.33 6.74 11.19
N ALA A 47 7.20 5.68 11.99
CA ALA A 47 7.93 4.43 11.80
C ALA A 47 7.64 3.76 10.44
N ASN A 48 6.36 3.66 10.05
CA ASN A 48 5.97 3.07 8.77
C ASN A 48 6.51 3.87 7.58
N ARG A 49 6.48 5.20 7.66
CA ARG A 49 7.04 6.09 6.64
C ARG A 49 8.56 6.01 6.56
N GLU A 50 9.27 5.86 7.68
CA GLU A 50 10.72 5.69 7.71
C GLU A 50 11.16 4.39 7.00
N VAL A 51 10.40 3.31 7.15
CA VAL A 51 10.63 2.07 6.37
C VAL A 51 10.50 2.34 4.88
N MET A 52 9.44 3.04 4.45
CA MET A 52 9.25 3.39 3.04
C MET A 52 10.39 4.25 2.48
N VAL A 53 10.83 5.28 3.23
CA VAL A 53 11.96 6.15 2.87
C VAL A 53 13.22 5.33 2.63
N ARG A 54 13.52 4.42 3.57
CA ARG A 54 14.71 3.56 3.51
C ARG A 54 14.65 2.53 2.38
N GLU A 55 13.52 1.86 2.19
CA GLU A 55 13.39 0.76 1.22
C GLU A 55 13.25 1.25 -0.22
N LEU A 56 12.66 2.43 -0.43
CA LEU A 56 12.55 3.04 -1.76
C LEU A 56 13.77 3.90 -2.12
N ASP A 57 14.63 4.18 -1.14
CA ASP A 57 15.72 5.17 -1.25
C ASP A 57 15.21 6.54 -1.75
N LYS A 58 14.16 7.05 -1.12
CA LYS A 58 13.50 8.32 -1.49
C LYS A 58 13.28 9.24 -0.31
N SER A 59 13.21 10.54 -0.58
CA SER A 59 12.87 11.53 0.43
C SER A 59 11.47 11.32 1.03
N SER A 60 11.26 11.78 2.27
CA SER A 60 9.95 11.78 2.93
C SER A 60 8.88 12.55 2.14
N ALA A 61 9.28 13.60 1.42
CA ALA A 61 8.38 14.36 0.54
C ALA A 61 7.94 13.50 -0.66
N THR A 62 8.85 12.74 -1.26
CA THR A 62 8.54 11.80 -2.35
C THR A 62 7.62 10.68 -1.87
N VAL A 63 7.89 10.09 -0.70
CA VAL A 63 7.01 9.08 -0.09
C VAL A 63 5.61 9.64 0.17
N SER A 64 5.52 10.89 0.64
CA SER A 64 4.22 11.57 0.82
C SER A 64 3.46 11.70 -0.51
N ARG A 65 4.15 12.11 -1.58
CA ARG A 65 3.56 12.17 -2.94
C ARG A 65 3.09 10.80 -3.43
N TYR A 66 3.81 9.72 -3.11
CA TYR A 66 3.36 8.37 -3.46
C TYR A 66 2.09 7.98 -2.72
N ILE A 67 2.00 8.27 -1.42
CA ILE A 67 0.78 8.04 -0.63
C ILE A 67 -0.39 8.84 -1.22
N ASP A 68 -0.18 10.11 -1.57
CA ASP A 68 -1.21 10.95 -2.19
C ASP A 68 -1.64 10.41 -3.56
N LYS A 69 -0.70 10.02 -4.44
CA LYS A 69 -1.00 9.35 -5.71
C LYS A 69 -1.83 8.06 -5.52
N LEU A 70 -1.54 7.27 -4.48
CA LEU A 70 -2.32 6.06 -4.17
C LEU A 70 -3.74 6.39 -3.70
N ARG A 71 -3.93 7.52 -3.02
CA ARG A 71 -5.27 8.02 -2.65
C ARG A 71 -6.05 8.52 -3.86
N GLU A 72 -5.40 9.30 -4.72
CA GLU A 72 -6.00 9.80 -5.98
C GLU A 72 -6.46 8.65 -6.88
N LYS A 73 -5.74 7.53 -6.87
CA LYS A 73 -6.09 6.30 -7.59
C LYS A 73 -7.12 5.42 -6.85
N GLU A 74 -7.70 5.92 -5.76
CA GLU A 74 -8.66 5.20 -4.91
C GLU A 74 -8.14 3.85 -4.38
N ILE A 75 -6.81 3.68 -4.27
CA ILE A 75 -6.19 2.50 -3.66
C ILE A 75 -6.20 2.63 -2.14
N LEU A 76 -5.90 3.85 -1.66
CA LEU A 76 -5.97 4.21 -0.25
C LEU A 76 -7.19 5.09 0.00
N LEU A 77 -8.14 4.57 0.76
CA LEU A 77 -9.38 5.27 1.10
C LEU A 77 -9.24 5.92 2.48
N THR A 78 -9.72 7.15 2.62
CA THR A 78 -9.83 7.87 3.89
C THR A 78 -11.29 8.07 4.25
N PHE A 79 -11.63 7.88 5.52
CA PHE A 79 -12.98 8.05 6.03
C PHE A 79 -12.99 9.04 7.19
N PRO A 80 -14.04 9.88 7.35
CA PRO A 80 -14.10 10.88 8.41
C PRO A 80 -13.97 10.31 9.83
N GLU A 81 -14.45 9.09 10.05
CA GLU A 81 -14.41 8.40 11.34
C GLU A 81 -13.04 7.81 11.69
N TYR A 82 -12.08 7.82 10.75
CA TYR A 82 -10.75 7.29 11.00
C TYR A 82 -9.80 8.35 11.55
N GLN A 83 -8.90 7.92 12.43
CA GLN A 83 -7.83 8.79 12.91
C GLN A 83 -6.98 9.29 11.74
N ARG A 84 -6.55 10.55 11.80
CA ARG A 84 -5.70 11.17 10.77
C ARG A 84 -4.52 10.27 10.41
N GLY A 85 -4.30 10.07 9.11
CA GLY A 85 -3.23 9.21 8.60
C GLY A 85 -3.56 7.72 8.62
N THR A 86 -4.81 7.34 8.91
CA THR A 86 -5.31 5.97 8.73
C THR A 86 -5.99 5.85 7.37
N TYR A 87 -5.65 4.80 6.65
CA TYR A 87 -6.15 4.50 5.32
C TYR A 87 -6.70 3.07 5.29
N LEU A 88 -7.80 2.87 4.57
CA LEU A 88 -8.30 1.53 4.24
C LEU A 88 -7.83 1.17 2.83
N ILE A 89 -7.27 -0.03 2.67
CA ILE A 89 -6.93 -0.55 1.33
C ILE A 89 -8.23 -0.86 0.58
N ASN A 90 -8.39 -0.31 -0.62
CA ASN A 90 -9.54 -0.60 -1.47
C ASN A 90 -9.48 -2.04 -2.00
N ARG A 91 -10.21 -2.94 -1.35
CA ARG A 91 -10.25 -4.37 -1.69
C ARG A 91 -10.90 -4.65 -3.05
N ARG A 92 -11.69 -3.74 -3.61
CA ARG A 92 -12.30 -3.93 -4.94
C ARG A 92 -11.25 -3.98 -6.05
N LEU A 93 -10.08 -3.42 -5.81
CA LEU A 93 -8.93 -3.48 -6.72
C LEU A 93 -8.15 -4.80 -6.60
N ILE A 94 -8.42 -5.59 -5.55
CA ILE A 94 -7.79 -6.88 -5.30
C ILE A 94 -8.74 -7.96 -5.80
N ASN A 95 -8.64 -8.31 -7.08
CA ASN A 95 -9.39 -9.41 -7.64
C ASN A 95 -8.65 -10.72 -7.36
N PHE A 96 -9.19 -11.54 -6.45
CA PHE A 96 -8.73 -12.91 -6.26
C PHE A 96 -9.43 -13.77 -7.31
N ALA A 97 -8.75 -13.99 -8.44
CA ALA A 97 -9.12 -15.04 -9.39
C ALA A 97 -8.45 -16.36 -8.99
#